data_AF-A0A920WQI5-F1
#
_entry.id   AF-A0A920WQI5-F1
#
_cell.length_a   1.000
_cell.length_b   1.000
_cell.length_c   1.000
_cell.angle_alpha   90.00
_cell.angle_beta   90.00
_cell.angle_gamma   90.00
#
_symmetry.space_group_name_H-M   'P 1'
#
loop_
_entity.id
_entity.type
_entity.pdbx_description
1 polymer ?
#
loop_
_entity_poly.entity_id
_entity_poly.type
_entity_poly.pdbx_seq_one_letter_code
_entity_poly.pdbx_strand_id
1 'polypeptide(L)'
;MALTETWRVQVYATGQAYHLFELESVQRCAGGNKIQFPEYRYGGLGFRGHGQWDGVGNCFYLTANGESDRIKGHATRARWCHIGGRVDGKWGGIGVLCHPSNFRFPQPMRIHPSEPFFNFAPSQAGDWEIKPGQDYCLAIASS
;
A
#
# COMPACT_ATOMS: atom_id res chain seq x y z
N MET A 1 -12.56 -21.10 5.81
CA MET A 1 -11.46 -20.71 4.91
C MET A 1 -10.35 -20.16 5.79
N ALA A 2 -9.10 -20.55 5.55
CA ALA A 2 -7.95 -20.05 6.29
C ALA A 2 -6.84 -19.68 5.30
N LEU A 3 -6.06 -18.66 5.62
CA LEU A 3 -4.95 -18.16 4.82
C LEU A 3 -3.66 -18.41 5.60
N THR A 4 -2.62 -18.91 4.92
CA THR A 4 -1.25 -18.84 5.43
C THR A 4 -0.56 -17.65 4.78
N GLU A 5 0.11 -16.85 5.58
CA GLU A 5 0.83 -15.67 5.11
C GLU A 5 2.27 -15.70 5.65
N THR A 6 3.23 -15.45 4.77
CA THR A 6 4.65 -15.31 5.12
C THR A 6 5.12 -13.92 4.73
N TRP A 7 5.82 -13.26 5.65
CA TRP A 7 6.36 -11.92 5.45
C TRP A 7 7.87 -11.99 5.35
N ARG A 8 8.43 -11.33 4.34
CA ARG A 8 9.86 -11.05 4.23
C ARG A 8 10.06 -9.55 4.35
N VAL A 9 10.87 -9.14 5.32
CA VAL A 9 11.28 -7.74 5.50
C VAL A 9 12.78 -7.65 5.26
N GLN A 10 13.18 -6.75 4.37
CA GLN A 10 14.58 -6.41 4.13
C GLN A 10 14.78 -4.95 4.49
N VAL A 11 15.69 -4.67 5.42
CA VAL A 11 16.09 -3.30 5.76
C VAL A 11 17.46 -3.03 5.16
N TYR A 12 17.63 -1.84 4.60
CA TYR A 12 18.86 -1.40 3.96
C TYR A 12 19.58 -0.38 4.85
N ALA A 13 20.90 -0.51 4.96
CA ALA A 13 21.71 0.50 5.63
C ALA A 13 21.77 1.75 4.74
N THR A 14 21.09 2.80 5.19
CA THR A 14 21.07 4.13 4.58
C THR A 14 21.87 5.10 5.44
N GLY A 15 22.16 6.29 4.90
CA GLY A 15 22.65 7.41 5.72
C GLY A 15 21.57 7.90 6.70
N GLN A 16 21.83 9.00 7.40
CA GLN A 16 20.89 9.54 8.41
C GLN A 16 19.63 10.20 7.83
N ALA A 17 19.53 10.35 6.50
CA ALA A 17 18.47 11.14 5.88
C ALA A 17 17.11 10.42 5.77
N TYR A 18 17.11 9.10 5.63
CA TYR A 18 15.90 8.29 5.45
C TYR A 18 16.18 6.83 5.84
N HIS A 19 15.12 6.03 5.98
CA HIS A 19 15.21 4.58 6.15
C HIS A 19 14.63 3.90 4.91
N LEU A 20 15.33 2.89 4.40
CA LEU A 20 14.84 2.11 3.26
C LEU A 20 14.55 0.68 3.70
N PHE A 21 13.32 0.24 3.46
CA PHE A 21 12.94 -1.16 3.63
C PHE A 21 12.04 -1.66 2.51
N GLU A 22 12.13 -2.95 2.27
CA GLU A 22 11.23 -3.71 1.43
C GLU A 22 10.41 -4.66 2.30
N LEU A 23 9.15 -4.82 1.92
CA LEU A 23 8.23 -5.75 2.52
C LEU A 23 7.55 -6.55 1.42
N GLU A 24 7.72 -7.87 1.47
CA GLU A 24 7.00 -8.84 0.65
C GLU A 24 6.09 -9.67 1.55
N SER A 25 4.80 -9.75 1.20
CA SER A 25 3.84 -10.70 1.76
C SER A 25 3.48 -11.72 0.69
N VAL A 26 3.60 -13.00 1.05
CA VAL A 26 3.16 -14.14 0.24
C VAL A 26 1.99 -14.81 0.95
N GLN A 27 0.84 -14.82 0.29
CA GLN A 27 -0.41 -15.37 0.80
C GLN A 27 -0.83 -16.61 0.00
N ARG A 28 -1.28 -17.65 0.70
CA ARG A 28 -1.76 -18.90 0.09
C ARG A 28 -2.98 -19.44 0.87
N CYS A 29 -3.87 -20.15 0.17
CA CYS A 29 -4.92 -20.94 0.82
C CYS A 29 -4.30 -21.98 1.77
N ALA A 30 -4.70 -21.98 3.04
CA ALA A 30 -4.23 -22.96 4.02
C ALA A 30 -4.83 -24.37 3.81
N GLY A 31 -5.78 -24.52 2.88
CA GLY A 31 -6.44 -25.79 2.56
C GLY A 31 -6.97 -25.81 1.13
N GLY A 32 -7.80 -26.80 0.82
CA GLY A 32 -8.29 -27.06 -0.55
C GLY A 32 -9.36 -26.11 -1.08
N ASN A 33 -9.76 -25.07 -0.34
CA ASN A 33 -10.79 -24.13 -0.75
C ASN A 33 -10.16 -22.81 -1.20
N LYS A 34 -10.59 -22.33 -2.37
CA LYS A 34 -10.22 -20.99 -2.86
C LYS A 34 -10.75 -19.90 -1.93
N ILE A 35 -10.08 -18.75 -1.95
CA ILE A 35 -10.50 -17.53 -1.25
C ILE A 35 -10.89 -16.50 -2.31
N GLN A 36 -12.12 -16.00 -2.24
CA GLN A 36 -12.62 -14.98 -3.15
C GLN A 36 -12.55 -13.61 -2.49
N PHE A 37 -12.07 -12.64 -3.26
CA PHE A 37 -12.01 -11.23 -2.89
C PHE A 37 -12.93 -10.46 -3.84
N PRO A 38 -14.11 -10.01 -3.36
CA PRO A 38 -14.99 -9.19 -4.17
C PRO A 38 -14.36 -7.83 -4.44
N GLU A 39 -14.85 -7.16 -5.47
CA GLU A 39 -14.51 -5.76 -5.75
C GLU A 39 -14.77 -4.92 -4.50
N TYR A 40 -13.74 -4.23 -4.04
CA TYR A 40 -13.82 -3.42 -2.84
C TYR A 40 -12.76 -2.33 -2.81
N ARG A 41 -13.05 -1.24 -2.11
CA ARG A 41 -12.18 -0.07 -1.99
C ARG A 41 -10.90 -0.31 -1.18
N TYR A 42 -10.83 -1.42 -0.44
CA TYR A 42 -9.69 -1.82 0.39
C TYR A 42 -9.18 -3.21 -0.03
N GLY A 43 -7.92 -3.50 0.28
CA GLY A 43 -7.24 -4.76 -0.03
C GLY A 43 -5.73 -4.58 -0.05
N GLY A 44 -4.94 -5.64 -0.25
CA GLY A 44 -3.48 -5.51 -0.32
C GLY A 44 -2.87 -4.97 0.99
N LEU A 45 -1.81 -4.16 0.86
CA LEU A 45 -0.98 -3.71 1.98
C LEU A 45 -1.15 -2.22 2.21
N GLY A 46 -1.47 -1.88 3.46
CA GLY A 46 -1.75 -0.52 3.89
C GLY A 46 -0.76 0.03 4.89
N PHE A 47 -0.63 1.35 4.85
CA PHE A 47 0.11 2.18 5.77
C PHE A 47 -0.86 3.17 6.41
N ARG A 48 -0.76 3.33 7.73
CA ARG A 48 -1.42 4.38 8.49
C ARG A 48 -0.35 5.27 9.11
N GLY A 49 -0.42 6.55 8.78
CA GLY A 49 0.53 7.56 9.23
C GLY A 49 0.34 7.99 10.68
N HIS A 50 1.17 8.95 11.08
CA HIS A 50 1.17 9.48 12.44
C HIS A 50 -0.16 10.17 12.78
N GLY A 51 -0.59 10.11 14.04
CA GLY A 51 -1.86 10.69 14.49
C GLY A 51 -1.97 12.21 14.27
N GLN A 52 -0.86 12.94 14.29
CA GLN A 52 -0.85 14.38 13.99
C GLN A 52 -1.13 14.71 12.51
N TRP A 53 -1.08 13.73 11.62
CA TRP A 53 -1.48 13.91 10.22
C TRP A 53 -2.99 13.76 10.04
N ASP A 54 -3.75 13.44 11.09
CA ASP A 54 -5.19 13.28 10.98
C ASP A 54 -5.91 14.58 10.63
N GLY A 55 -6.85 14.48 9.68
CA GLY A 55 -7.54 15.62 9.09
C GLY A 55 -7.00 16.03 7.72
N VAL A 56 -7.90 16.57 6.89
CA VAL A 56 -7.64 16.90 5.47
C VAL A 56 -6.43 17.82 5.28
N GLY A 57 -6.24 18.80 6.17
CA GLY A 57 -5.15 19.78 6.08
C GLY A 57 -3.81 19.34 6.69
N ASN A 58 -3.76 18.18 7.35
CA ASN A 58 -2.59 17.74 8.10
C ASN A 58 -1.80 16.62 7.42
N CYS A 59 -2.37 16.00 6.39
CA CYS A 59 -1.74 14.94 5.59
C CYS A 59 -1.60 15.36 4.13
N PHE A 60 -0.37 15.35 3.66
CA PHE A 60 0.01 15.59 2.27
C PHE A 60 0.17 14.26 1.52
N TYR A 61 -0.20 14.28 0.24
CA TYR A 61 -0.01 13.17 -0.69
C TYR A 61 0.64 13.69 -1.98
N LEU A 62 1.47 12.85 -2.60
CA LEU A 62 1.98 13.07 -3.95
C LEU A 62 2.13 11.72 -4.66
N THR A 63 1.55 11.57 -5.83
CA THR A 63 1.66 10.34 -6.62
C THR A 63 2.74 10.47 -7.70
N ALA A 64 3.17 9.33 -8.24
CA ALA A 64 4.09 9.29 -9.38
C ALA A 64 3.60 9.99 -10.65
N ASN A 65 2.30 10.30 -10.73
CA ASN A 65 1.69 11.00 -11.86
C ASN A 65 1.59 12.52 -11.62
N GLY A 66 2.11 13.03 -10.49
CA GLY A 66 2.04 14.44 -10.12
C GLY A 66 0.73 14.87 -9.46
N GLU A 67 -0.17 13.93 -9.14
CA GLU A 67 -1.42 14.23 -8.44
C GLU A 67 -1.19 14.34 -6.92
N SER A 68 -1.70 15.41 -6.31
CA SER A 68 -1.64 15.69 -4.87
C SER A 68 -3.02 15.85 -4.23
N ASP A 69 -4.08 15.96 -5.03
CA ASP A 69 -5.46 15.95 -4.57
C ASP A 69 -5.87 14.51 -4.21
N ARG A 70 -6.23 14.32 -2.95
CA ARG A 70 -6.56 13.01 -2.37
C ARG A 70 -7.79 12.37 -3.02
N ILE A 71 -8.74 13.19 -3.43
CA ILE A 71 -9.99 12.73 -4.05
C ILE A 71 -9.72 12.31 -5.49
N LYS A 72 -8.97 13.12 -6.24
CA LYS A 72 -8.61 12.80 -7.64
C LYS A 72 -7.65 11.61 -7.73
N GLY A 73 -6.73 11.48 -6.79
CA GLY A 73 -5.76 10.39 -6.76
C GLY A 73 -6.35 9.04 -6.32
N HIS A 74 -7.48 9.03 -5.61
CA HIS A 74 -8.13 7.79 -5.18
C HIS A 74 -8.61 6.93 -6.36
N ALA A 75 -8.42 5.61 -6.26
CA ALA A 75 -8.78 4.59 -7.25
C ALA A 75 -8.00 4.68 -8.57
N THR A 76 -7.14 5.69 -8.73
CA THR A 76 -6.17 5.77 -9.83
C THR A 76 -4.98 4.84 -9.61
N ARG A 77 -4.11 4.72 -10.61
CA ARG A 77 -2.90 3.87 -10.58
C ARG A 77 -1.66 4.74 -10.70
N ALA A 78 -0.69 4.53 -9.81
CA ALA A 78 0.63 5.15 -9.89
C ALA A 78 1.70 4.19 -9.35
N ARG A 79 2.95 4.32 -9.83
CA ARG A 79 4.06 3.44 -9.41
C ARG A 79 4.51 3.67 -7.97
N TRP A 80 4.27 4.86 -7.44
CA TRP A 80 4.57 5.22 -6.06
C TRP A 80 3.63 6.31 -5.57
N CYS A 81 3.49 6.41 -4.25
CA CYS A 81 2.82 7.52 -3.58
C CYS A 81 3.61 7.90 -2.33
N HIS A 82 3.89 9.19 -2.18
CA HIS A 82 4.34 9.76 -0.92
C HIS A 82 3.13 10.16 -0.08
N ILE A 83 3.17 9.83 1.20
CA ILE A 83 2.25 10.30 2.23
C ILE A 83 3.06 10.86 3.40
N GLY A 84 2.70 12.02 3.91
CA GLY A 84 3.45 12.67 4.99
C GLY A 84 2.74 13.87 5.58
N GLY A 85 3.37 14.49 6.57
CA GLY A 85 2.84 15.65 7.27
C GLY A 85 3.80 16.12 8.35
N ARG A 86 3.35 17.09 9.15
CA ARG A 86 4.15 17.59 10.28
C ARG A 86 3.94 16.73 11.53
N VAL A 87 5.04 16.45 12.24
CA VAL A 87 5.05 15.88 13.58
C VAL A 87 5.89 16.79 14.46
N ASP A 88 5.29 17.37 15.50
CA ASP A 88 5.93 18.32 16.42
C ASP A 88 6.68 19.43 15.68
N GLY A 89 6.04 19.95 14.63
CA GLY A 89 6.57 21.02 13.77
C GLY A 89 7.57 20.57 12.69
N LYS A 90 8.08 19.33 12.75
CA LYS A 90 9.04 18.78 11.77
C LYS A 90 8.32 18.00 10.66
N TRP A 91 8.82 18.07 9.43
CA TRP A 91 8.26 17.30 8.32
C TRP A 91 8.71 15.84 8.39
N GLY A 92 7.81 14.90 8.13
CA GLY A 92 8.10 13.48 7.97
C GLY A 92 7.10 12.82 7.03
N GLY A 93 7.45 11.65 6.50
CA GLY A 93 6.60 10.92 5.57
C GLY A 93 7.22 9.60 5.15
N ILE A 94 6.55 8.91 4.24
CA ILE A 94 6.99 7.67 3.63
C ILE A 94 6.64 7.70 2.14
N GLY A 95 7.59 7.33 1.29
CA GLY A 95 7.30 6.90 -0.08
C GLY A 95 6.93 5.44 -0.09
N VAL A 96 5.78 5.07 -0.68
CA VAL A 96 5.37 3.67 -0.85
C VAL A 96 5.40 3.34 -2.34
N LEU A 97 6.27 2.41 -2.73
CA LEU A 97 6.53 2.03 -4.11
C LEU A 97 5.86 0.69 -4.41
N CYS A 98 5.07 0.61 -5.47
CA CYS A 98 4.46 -0.63 -5.94
C CYS A 98 5.51 -1.45 -6.69
N HIS A 99 5.72 -2.72 -6.34
CA HIS A 99 6.67 -3.56 -7.05
C HIS A 99 6.07 -4.08 -8.38
N PRO A 100 6.83 -4.10 -9.51
CA PRO A 100 6.33 -4.50 -10.82
C PRO A 100 5.84 -5.95 -10.93
N SER A 101 6.27 -6.84 -10.01
CA SER A 101 5.77 -8.22 -9.95
C SER A 101 4.39 -8.36 -9.29
N ASN A 102 3.86 -7.28 -8.69
CA ASN A 102 2.57 -7.34 -8.02
C ASN A 102 1.45 -7.65 -9.03
N PHE A 103 0.53 -8.53 -8.62
CA PHE A 103 -0.72 -8.73 -9.36
C PHE A 103 -1.41 -7.37 -9.58
N ARG A 104 -1.79 -7.08 -10.83
CA ARG A 104 -2.38 -5.81 -11.27
C ARG A 104 -1.47 -4.59 -11.12
N PHE A 105 -0.15 -4.73 -11.20
CA PHE A 105 0.77 -3.60 -11.19
C PHE A 105 0.52 -2.57 -12.32
N PRO A 106 0.64 -1.25 -12.04
CA PRO A 106 0.58 -0.64 -10.72
C PRO A 106 -0.83 -0.81 -10.14
N GLN A 107 -0.94 -1.29 -8.91
CA GLN A 107 -2.24 -1.54 -8.29
C GLN A 107 -3.00 -0.23 -8.07
N PRO A 108 -4.35 -0.25 -8.07
CA PRO A 108 -5.12 0.94 -7.72
C PRO A 108 -4.77 1.44 -6.33
N MET A 109 -4.71 2.75 -6.14
CA MET A 109 -4.40 3.36 -4.85
C MET A 109 -5.67 3.63 -4.06
N ARG A 110 -5.64 3.29 -2.77
CA ARG A 110 -6.59 3.84 -1.82
C ARG A 110 -5.93 5.00 -1.11
N ILE A 111 -6.39 6.19 -1.46
CA ILE A 111 -6.05 7.44 -0.77
C ILE A 111 -7.29 7.81 0.04
N HIS A 112 -7.17 7.82 1.36
CA HIS A 112 -8.30 8.18 2.21
C HIS A 112 -8.63 9.67 2.06
N PRO A 113 -9.91 10.10 2.10
CA PRO A 113 -10.26 11.52 1.96
C PRO A 113 -9.82 12.39 3.16
N SER A 114 -9.82 11.85 4.38
CA SER A 114 -9.53 12.59 5.62
C SER A 114 -8.34 12.04 6.44
N GLU A 115 -8.40 10.78 6.83
CA GLU A 115 -7.39 10.09 7.67
C GLU A 115 -6.05 9.83 6.96
N PRO A 116 -4.91 9.76 7.67
CA PRO A 116 -3.59 9.54 7.08
C PRO A 116 -3.40 8.07 6.72
N PHE A 117 -4.07 7.61 5.67
CA PHE A 117 -4.09 6.22 5.26
C PHE A 117 -3.83 6.08 3.76
N PHE A 118 -2.97 5.13 3.42
CA PHE A 118 -2.63 4.77 2.05
C PHE A 118 -2.56 3.25 1.92
N ASN A 119 -3.08 2.67 0.85
CA ASN A 119 -2.78 1.29 0.49
C ASN A 119 -2.80 1.09 -1.03
N PHE A 120 -2.02 0.13 -1.52
CA PHE A 120 -2.25 -0.43 -2.85
C PHE A 120 -3.35 -1.48 -2.75
N ALA A 121 -4.50 -1.23 -3.40
CA ALA A 121 -5.73 -2.00 -3.27
C ALA A 121 -6.09 -2.70 -4.59
N PRO A 122 -5.55 -3.90 -4.87
CA PRO A 122 -5.84 -4.64 -6.10
C PRO A 122 -7.34 -4.90 -6.29
N SER A 123 -8.10 -5.07 -5.20
CA SER A 123 -9.55 -5.33 -5.20
C SER A 123 -10.38 -4.18 -5.81
N GLN A 124 -9.85 -2.97 -5.95
CA GLN A 124 -10.56 -1.87 -6.61
C GLN A 124 -10.69 -2.07 -8.13
N ALA A 125 -9.96 -3.01 -8.71
CA ALA A 125 -9.99 -3.32 -10.13
C ALA A 125 -10.83 -4.58 -10.44
N GLY A 126 -11.85 -4.85 -9.62
CA GLY A 126 -12.76 -5.97 -9.77
C GLY A 126 -12.43 -7.18 -8.89
N ASP A 127 -13.31 -8.17 -8.93
CA ASP A 127 -13.17 -9.44 -8.23
C ASP A 127 -11.85 -10.14 -8.55
N TRP A 128 -11.31 -10.88 -7.59
CA TRP A 128 -10.16 -11.76 -7.77
C TRP A 128 -10.18 -12.89 -6.74
N GLU A 129 -9.29 -13.87 -6.88
CA GLU A 129 -9.23 -15.02 -5.98
C GLU A 129 -7.80 -15.53 -5.79
N ILE A 130 -7.57 -16.22 -4.68
CA ILE A 130 -6.41 -17.07 -4.46
C ILE A 130 -6.91 -18.51 -4.55
N LYS A 131 -6.34 -19.29 -5.48
CA LYS A 131 -6.67 -20.71 -5.66
C LYS A 131 -5.77 -21.59 -4.79
N PRO A 132 -6.23 -22.78 -4.36
CA PRO A 132 -5.37 -23.77 -3.72
C PRO A 132 -4.13 -24.06 -4.58
N GLY A 133 -2.97 -24.12 -3.93
CA GLY A 133 -1.70 -24.35 -4.62
C GLY A 133 -1.11 -23.13 -5.33
N GLN A 134 -1.77 -21.97 -5.33
CA GLN A 134 -1.24 -20.72 -5.90
C GLN A 134 -0.82 -19.73 -4.82
N ASP A 135 0.27 -19.02 -5.08
CA ASP A 135 0.77 -17.95 -4.23
C ASP A 135 0.30 -16.60 -4.77
N TYR A 136 -0.16 -15.74 -3.86
CA TYR A 136 -0.38 -14.33 -4.10
C TYR A 136 0.73 -13.54 -3.44
N CYS A 137 1.59 -12.92 -4.28
CA CYS A 137 2.69 -12.10 -3.81
C CYS A 137 2.35 -10.62 -3.91
N LEU A 138 2.69 -9.89 -2.85
CA LEU A 138 2.57 -8.45 -2.75
C LEU A 138 3.84 -7.87 -2.14
N ALA A 139 4.55 -7.05 -2.91
CA ALA A 139 5.76 -6.39 -2.47
C ALA A 139 5.64 -4.87 -2.57
N ILE A 140 6.16 -4.19 -1.55
CA ILE A 140 6.41 -2.74 -1.56
C ILE A 140 7.85 -2.45 -1.16
N ALA A 141 8.38 -1.35 -1.67
CA ALA A 141 9.56 -0.71 -1.12
C ALA A 141 9.17 0.63 -0.51
N SER A 142 9.95 1.11 0.45
CA SER A 142 9.72 2.42 1.04
C SER A 142 10.99 3.15 1.42
N SER A 143 10.92 4.49 1.35
CA SER A 143 12.00 5.43 1.70
C SER A 143 11.45 6.61 2.48
#